data_AF-A0A8C0S688-F1
#
_entry.id   AF-A0A8C0S688-F1
#
_cell.length_a   1.000
_cell.length_b   1.000
_cell.length_c   1.000
_cell.angle_alpha   90.00
_cell.angle_beta   90.00
_cell.angle_gamma   90.00
#
_symmetry.space_group_name_H-M   'P 1'
#
loop_
_entity.id
_entity.type
_entity.pdbx_description
1 polymer ?
#
loop_
_entity_poly.entity_id
_entity_poly.type
_entity_poly.pdbx_seq_one_letter_code
_entity_poly.pdbx_strand_id
1 'polypeptide(L)'
;MAIFDFLIGNMDRHHYEMFTKFGDDGFLIHLDNARGFGRHSQDELSILSPLSQCCRIKKKTLLHLQLLAQADYRLSDVMRESLLEDQLSPVLTEPHLLALDRRLQIILQTVEGCVEVHGEQSVIALDSAEQSALDSSQANLTS
;
A
#
# COMPACT_ATOMS: atom_id res chain seq x y z
N MET A 1 -2.19 -5.75 1.06
CA MET A 1 -3.56 -5.60 0.54
C MET A 1 -4.33 -4.50 1.25
N ALA A 2 -4.40 -4.47 2.60
CA ALA A 2 -5.14 -3.44 3.36
C ALA A 2 -4.87 -1.97 2.95
N ILE A 3 -3.62 -1.60 2.67
CA ILE A 3 -3.26 -0.25 2.17
C ILE A 3 -3.98 0.08 0.85
N PHE A 4 -4.00 -0.87 -0.09
CA PHE A 4 -4.68 -0.69 -1.37
C PHE A 4 -6.20 -0.58 -1.19
N ASP A 5 -6.78 -1.48 -0.38
CA ASP A 5 -8.20 -1.46 -0.06
C ASP A 5 -8.61 -0.14 0.63
N PHE A 6 -7.77 0.41 1.51
CA PHE A 6 -8.04 1.69 2.16
C PHE A 6 -8.00 2.86 1.17
N LEU A 7 -7.03 2.89 0.25
CA LEU A 7 -6.96 3.91 -0.81
C LEU A 7 -8.25 3.95 -1.63
N ILE A 8 -8.75 2.79 -2.06
CA ILE A 8 -9.98 2.73 -2.87
C ILE A 8 -11.24 2.76 -2.01
N GLY A 9 -11.16 2.52 -0.70
CA GLY A 9 -12.31 2.43 0.21
C GLY A 9 -13.11 1.13 0.07
N ASN A 10 -12.44 0.01 -0.23
CA ASN A 10 -13.07 -1.31 -0.35
C ASN A 10 -13.09 -2.04 1.00
N MET A 11 -14.25 -2.14 1.64
CA MET A 11 -14.44 -2.88 2.89
C MET A 11 -14.77 -4.37 2.68
N ASP A 12 -15.00 -4.81 1.45
CA ASP A 12 -15.53 -6.16 1.16
C ASP A 12 -14.43 -7.22 1.03
N ARG A 13 -13.26 -6.98 1.61
CA ARG A 13 -12.12 -7.89 1.54
C ARG A 13 -12.28 -9.03 2.56
N HIS A 14 -13.10 -10.02 2.22
CA HIS A 14 -13.38 -11.18 3.09
C HIS A 14 -12.67 -12.47 2.64
N HIS A 15 -12.13 -12.52 1.42
CA HIS A 15 -11.28 -13.61 0.92
C HIS A 15 -10.04 -13.06 0.22
N TYR A 16 -9.02 -13.90 0.09
CA TYR A 16 -7.85 -13.66 -0.73
C TYR A 16 -7.56 -14.89 -1.60
N GLU A 17 -7.04 -14.64 -2.78
CA GLU A 17 -6.61 -15.70 -3.70
C GLU A 17 -5.10 -15.66 -3.87
N MET A 18 -4.50 -16.82 -4.10
CA MET A 18 -3.08 -16.99 -4.39
C MET A 18 -2.89 -18.03 -5.49
N PHE A 19 -1.81 -17.89 -6.25
CA PHE A 19 -1.39 -18.95 -7.17
C PHE A 19 -0.87 -20.17 -6.39
N THR A 20 -1.68 -21.23 -6.32
CA THR A 20 -1.36 -22.47 -5.58
C THR A 20 -0.08 -23.16 -6.04
N LYS A 21 0.34 -22.92 -7.29
CA LYS A 21 1.57 -23.48 -7.88
C LYS A 21 2.84 -23.14 -7.08
N PHE A 22 2.84 -22.01 -6.36
CA PHE A 22 4.01 -21.53 -5.62
C PHE A 22 3.89 -21.74 -4.10
N GLY A 23 2.83 -22.40 -3.63
CA GLY A 23 2.60 -22.62 -2.20
C GLY A 23 2.64 -21.31 -1.40
N ASP A 24 3.40 -21.31 -0.29
CA ASP A 24 3.53 -20.17 0.62
C ASP A 24 4.42 -19.04 0.06
N ASP A 25 5.19 -19.29 -1.01
CA ASP A 25 5.96 -18.27 -1.73
C ASP A 25 5.12 -17.54 -2.80
N GLY A 26 3.85 -17.90 -2.93
CA GLY A 26 2.90 -17.21 -3.78
C GLY A 26 2.61 -15.78 -3.31
N PHE A 27 2.02 -14.98 -4.22
CA PHE A 27 1.54 -13.64 -3.89
C PHE A 27 0.02 -13.56 -3.94
N LEU A 28 -0.53 -12.61 -3.19
CA LEU A 28 -1.95 -12.33 -3.16
C LEU A 28 -2.39 -11.70 -4.49
N ILE A 29 -3.47 -12.23 -5.06
CA ILE A 29 -4.09 -11.66 -6.26
C ILE A 29 -5.09 -10.58 -5.82
N HIS A 30 -4.93 -9.36 -6.31
CA HIS A 30 -5.82 -8.24 -5.99
C HIS A 30 -7.08 -8.26 -6.89
N LEU A 31 -8.06 -9.12 -6.58
CA LEU A 31 -9.34 -9.24 -7.31
C LEU A 31 -10.51 -8.55 -6.59
N ASP A 32 -11.71 -8.58 -7.17
CA ASP A 32 -12.96 -8.11 -6.55
C ASP A 32 -12.91 -6.69 -5.95
N ASN A 33 -12.50 -5.73 -6.80
CA ASN A 33 -12.31 -4.33 -6.41
C ASN A 33 -13.53 -3.43 -6.70
N ALA A 34 -14.62 -4.00 -7.22
CA ALA A 34 -15.78 -3.24 -7.71
C ALA A 34 -16.54 -2.47 -6.61
N ARG A 35 -16.35 -2.84 -5.33
CA ARG A 35 -16.89 -2.11 -4.17
C ARG A 35 -15.97 -0.99 -3.66
N GLY A 36 -14.86 -0.74 -4.34
CA GLY A 36 -14.08 0.48 -4.16
C GLY A 36 -14.77 1.72 -4.77
N PHE A 37 -14.25 2.89 -4.45
CA PHE A 37 -14.68 4.20 -4.97
C PHE A 37 -16.17 4.51 -4.80
N GLY A 38 -16.82 3.97 -3.76
CA GLY A 38 -18.22 4.26 -3.44
C GLY A 38 -18.45 5.59 -2.73
N ARG A 39 -17.45 6.10 -1.97
CA ARG A 39 -17.51 7.37 -1.23
C ARG A 39 -16.16 8.07 -1.30
N HIS A 40 -16.13 9.33 -1.75
CA HIS A 40 -14.93 10.17 -1.74
C HIS A 40 -14.83 11.07 -0.50
N SER A 41 -15.96 11.36 0.15
CA SER A 41 -16.06 12.30 1.28
C SER A 41 -15.89 11.65 2.65
N GLN A 42 -15.72 10.33 2.68
CA GLN A 42 -15.56 9.55 3.90
C GLN A 42 -14.39 8.57 3.71
N ASP A 43 -13.58 8.43 4.76
CA ASP A 43 -12.45 7.52 4.80
C ASP A 43 -12.72 6.46 5.87
N GLU A 44 -12.82 5.20 5.46
CA GLU A 44 -13.16 4.08 6.35
C GLU A 44 -11.89 3.56 7.04
N LEU A 45 -11.54 4.18 8.17
CA LEU A 45 -10.31 3.90 8.92
C LEU A 45 -10.20 2.43 9.39
N SER A 46 -11.34 1.74 9.55
CA SER A 46 -11.38 0.33 9.90
C SER A 46 -10.66 -0.56 8.88
N ILE A 47 -10.63 -0.19 7.60
CA ILE A 47 -9.88 -0.93 6.55
C ILE A 47 -8.38 -0.91 6.86
N LEU A 48 -7.88 0.17 7.47
CA LEU A 48 -6.46 0.35 7.79
C LEU A 48 -6.06 -0.36 9.10
N SER A 49 -7.01 -0.97 9.83
CA SER A 49 -6.75 -1.68 11.09
C SER A 49 -5.60 -2.69 11.01
N PRO A 50 -5.43 -3.51 9.95
CA PRO A 50 -4.29 -4.41 9.86
C PRO A 50 -2.94 -3.69 9.89
N LEU A 51 -2.84 -2.49 9.31
CA LEU A 51 -1.61 -1.69 9.36
C LEU A 51 -1.37 -1.14 10.77
N SER A 52 -2.38 -0.57 11.41
CA SER A 52 -2.25 0.03 12.74
C SER A 52 -2.07 -1.00 13.86
N GLN A 53 -2.58 -2.22 13.69
CA GLN A 53 -2.47 -3.30 14.68
C GLN A 53 -1.18 -4.10 14.52
N CYS A 54 -0.81 -4.46 13.29
CA CYS A 54 0.41 -5.22 13.05
C CYS A 54 1.66 -4.33 13.08
N CYS A 55 1.53 -3.04 12.74
CA CYS A 55 2.62 -2.09 12.60
C CYS A 55 3.79 -2.66 11.77
N ARG A 56 3.49 -3.26 10.62
CA ARG A 56 4.50 -3.79 9.69
C ARG A 56 4.20 -3.39 8.25
N ILE A 57 5.21 -2.92 7.54
CA ILE A 57 5.14 -2.53 6.13
C ILE A 57 6.44 -2.91 5.41
N LYS A 58 6.34 -3.30 4.14
CA LYS A 58 7.51 -3.53 3.30
C LYS A 58 8.20 -2.21 2.97
N LYS A 59 9.53 -2.15 3.06
CA LYS A 59 10.34 -0.97 2.75
C LYS A 59 10.04 -0.41 1.35
N LYS A 60 10.00 -1.28 0.34
CA LYS A 60 9.67 -0.89 -1.04
C LYS A 60 8.30 -0.21 -1.15
N THR A 61 7.30 -0.74 -0.44
CA THR A 61 5.96 -0.15 -0.41
C THR A 61 5.99 1.23 0.24
N LEU A 62 6.65 1.37 1.40
CA LEU A 62 6.75 2.66 2.09
C LEU A 62 7.42 3.73 1.23
N LEU A 63 8.55 3.40 0.58
CA LEU A 63 9.28 4.33 -0.28
C LEU A 63 8.42 4.80 -1.46
N HIS A 64 7.66 3.90 -2.09
CA HIS A 64 6.73 4.30 -3.15
C HIS A 64 5.59 5.19 -2.64
N LEU A 65 5.03 4.91 -1.46
CA LEU A 65 3.99 5.75 -0.87
C LEU A 65 4.53 7.15 -0.55
N GLN A 66 5.75 7.25 -0.04
CA GLN A 66 6.42 8.53 0.22
C GLN A 66 6.70 9.30 -1.07
N LEU A 67 7.12 8.62 -2.15
CA LEU A 67 7.28 9.23 -3.47
C LEU A 67 5.96 9.80 -3.99
N LEU A 68 4.89 9.01 -3.94
CA LEU A 68 3.56 9.39 -4.43
C LEU A 68 2.89 10.51 -3.61
N ALA A 69 3.46 10.84 -2.44
CA ALA A 69 3.04 11.96 -1.61
C ALA A 69 3.76 13.28 -1.95
N GLN A 70 4.81 13.24 -2.78
CA GLN A 70 5.53 14.43 -3.22
C GLN A 70 4.73 15.19 -4.28
N ALA A 71 4.89 16.51 -4.32
CA ALA A 71 4.17 17.38 -5.25
C ALA A 71 4.39 16.99 -6.73
N ASP A 72 5.60 16.57 -7.08
CA ASP A 72 5.96 16.22 -8.47
C ASP A 72 5.43 14.85 -8.93
N TYR A 73 4.99 14.00 -7.99
CA TYR A 73 4.54 12.62 -8.25
C TYR A 73 3.21 12.30 -7.57
N ARG A 74 2.42 13.32 -7.28
CA ARG A 74 1.20 13.23 -6.49
C ARG A 74 0.28 12.13 -7.03
N LEU A 75 -0.19 11.26 -6.14
CA LEU A 75 -0.96 10.06 -6.50
C LEU A 75 -2.15 10.36 -7.41
N SER A 76 -2.92 11.41 -7.12
CA SER A 76 -4.06 11.81 -7.97
C SER A 76 -3.66 12.18 -9.40
N ASP A 77 -2.51 12.83 -9.58
CA ASP A 77 -2.01 13.26 -10.90
C ASP A 77 -1.54 12.06 -11.72
N VAL A 78 -0.77 11.15 -11.10
CA VAL A 78 -0.35 9.89 -11.71
C VAL A 78 -1.55 9.03 -12.09
N MET A 79 -2.57 8.94 -11.22
CA MET A 79 -3.80 8.21 -11.51
C MET A 79 -4.61 8.84 -12.64
N ARG A 80 -4.67 10.18 -12.70
CA ARG A 80 -5.38 10.91 -13.76
C ARG A 80 -4.76 10.62 -15.12
N GLU A 81 -3.44 10.66 -15.22
CA GLU A 81 -2.70 10.33 -16.43
C GLU A 81 -2.89 8.86 -16.83
N SER A 82 -2.73 7.94 -15.88
CA SER A 82 -2.89 6.50 -16.14
C SER A 82 -4.29 6.10 -16.62
N LEU A 83 -5.33 6.81 -16.19
CA LEU A 83 -6.72 6.53 -16.55
C LEU A 83 -7.18 7.25 -17.82
N LEU A 84 -6.36 8.15 -18.37
CA LEU A 84 -6.76 9.03 -19.48
C LEU A 84 -6.99 8.27 -20.80
N GLU A 85 -6.22 7.21 -21.03
CA GLU A 85 -6.29 6.40 -22.24
C GLU A 85 -7.47 5.40 -22.26
N ASP A 86 -8.18 5.25 -21.14
CA ASP A 86 -9.35 4.37 -21.08
C ASP A 86 -10.54 4.99 -21.85
N GLN A 87 -11.23 4.16 -22.63
CA GLN A 87 -12.40 4.59 -23.42
C GLN A 87 -13.56 5.08 -22.55
N LEU A 88 -13.60 4.68 -21.27
CA LEU A 88 -14.58 5.11 -20.28
C LEU A 88 -14.18 6.42 -19.58
N SER A 89 -13.12 7.09 -20.04
CA SER A 89 -12.65 8.34 -19.43
C SER A 89 -13.75 9.43 -19.40
N PRO A 90 -13.98 10.10 -18.26
CA PRO A 90 -13.27 9.90 -16.99
C PRO A 90 -13.76 8.67 -16.21
N VAL A 91 -12.83 7.75 -15.88
CA VAL A 91 -13.12 6.53 -15.10
C VAL A 91 -13.39 6.86 -13.62
N LEU A 92 -12.63 7.81 -13.05
CA LEU A 92 -12.82 8.31 -11.70
C LEU A 92 -13.13 9.81 -11.72
N THR A 93 -14.04 10.24 -10.86
CA THR A 93 -14.36 11.66 -10.66
C THR A 93 -13.25 12.39 -9.91
N GLU A 94 -13.07 13.69 -10.15
CA GLU A 94 -12.08 14.52 -9.46
C GLU A 94 -12.11 14.42 -7.92
N PRO A 95 -13.27 14.39 -7.23
CA PRO A 95 -13.30 14.19 -5.78
C PRO A 95 -12.70 12.87 -5.30
N HIS A 96 -12.81 11.79 -6.09
CA HIS A 96 -12.19 10.49 -5.77
C HIS A 96 -10.67 10.53 -5.95
N LEU A 97 -10.18 11.25 -6.96
CA LEU A 97 -8.74 11.46 -7.14
C LEU A 97 -8.15 12.23 -5.94
N LEU A 98 -8.78 13.33 -5.52
CA LEU A 98 -8.35 14.07 -4.33
C LEU A 98 -8.45 13.26 -3.04
N ALA A 99 -9.43 12.34 -2.95
CA ALA A 99 -9.54 11.44 -1.81
C ALA A 99 -8.36 10.46 -1.72
N LEU A 100 -7.79 10.02 -2.84
CA LEU A 100 -6.59 9.17 -2.83
C LEU A 100 -5.41 9.85 -2.15
N ASP A 101 -5.16 11.14 -2.43
CA ASP A 101 -4.07 11.87 -1.79
C ASP A 101 -4.29 12.03 -0.29
N ARG A 102 -5.52 12.37 0.13
CA ARG A 102 -5.87 12.48 1.55
C ARG A 102 -5.67 11.15 2.27
N ARG A 103 -6.11 10.04 1.68
CA ARG A 103 -5.95 8.68 2.23
C ARG A 103 -4.49 8.26 2.27
N LEU A 104 -3.69 8.62 1.26
CA LEU A 104 -2.25 8.37 1.26
C LEU A 104 -1.57 9.05 2.46
N GLN A 105 -1.93 10.29 2.78
CA GLN A 105 -1.40 10.98 3.97
C GLN A 105 -1.76 10.26 5.27
N ILE A 106 -3.01 9.78 5.40
CA ILE A 106 -3.45 9.00 6.57
C ILE A 106 -2.63 7.71 6.71
N ILE A 107 -2.32 7.02 5.60
CA ILE A 107 -1.46 5.84 5.61
C ILE A 107 -0.06 6.18 6.14
N LEU A 108 0.56 7.25 5.61
CA LEU A 108 1.90 7.66 6.02
C LEU A 108 1.94 8.05 7.51
N GLN A 109 0.96 8.81 7.99
CA GLN A 109 0.82 9.15 9.41
C GLN A 109 0.63 7.92 10.31
N THR A 110 -0.11 6.91 9.83
CA THR A 110 -0.28 5.65 10.56
C THR A 110 1.04 4.90 10.68
N VAL A 111 1.85 4.87 9.62
CA VAL A 111 3.19 4.26 9.65
C VAL A 111 4.13 5.04 10.58
N GLU A 112 4.12 6.37 10.51
CA GLU A 112 4.91 7.25 11.39
C GLU A 112 4.60 6.98 12.86
N GLY A 113 3.32 6.95 13.25
CA GLY A 113 2.92 6.62 14.62
C GLY A 113 3.36 5.21 15.05
N CYS A 114 3.31 4.21 14.15
CA CYS A 114 3.88 2.89 14.44
C CYS A 114 5.40 2.94 14.68
N VAL A 115 6.14 3.72 13.88
CA VAL A 115 7.59 3.89 14.01
C VAL A 115 7.96 4.58 15.32
N GLU A 116 7.21 5.60 15.74
CA GLU A 116 7.41 6.28 17.02
C GLU A 116 7.26 5.34 18.21
N VAL A 117 6.30 4.40 18.16
CA VAL A 117 6.01 3.48 19.27
C VAL A 117 6.94 2.26 19.27
N HIS A 118 7.21 1.67 18.11
CA HIS A 118 7.88 0.37 17.99
C HIS A 118 9.31 0.44 17.42
N GLY A 119 9.73 1.60 16.91
CA GLY A 119 11.01 1.80 16.25
C GLY A 119 11.02 1.34 14.79
N GLU A 120 11.85 2.00 13.97
CA GLU A 120 11.89 1.82 12.52
C GLU A 120 12.17 0.37 12.09
N GLN A 121 13.15 -0.28 12.74
CA GLN A 121 13.57 -1.65 12.41
C GLN A 121 12.48 -2.70 12.69
N SER A 122 11.56 -2.44 13.62
CA SER A 122 10.44 -3.33 13.91
C SER A 122 9.30 -3.17 12.89
N VAL A 123 9.14 -1.95 12.36
CA VAL A 123 8.00 -1.59 11.50
C VAL A 123 8.31 -1.82 10.03
N ILE A 124 9.51 -1.48 9.60
CA ILE A 124 9.91 -1.53 8.19
C ILE A 124 10.58 -2.88 7.91
N ALA A 125 9.85 -3.77 7.26
CA ALA A 125 10.35 -5.06 6.82
C ALA A 125 11.12 -4.95 5.49
N LEU A 126 12.29 -5.55 5.43
CA LEU A 126 13.04 -5.75 4.19
C LEU A 126 12.43 -6.89 3.38
N ASP A 127 12.56 -6.83 2.07
CA ASP A 127 12.09 -7.92 1.21
C ASP A 127 12.99 -9.16 1.41
N SER A 128 12.42 -10.36 1.26
CA SER A 128 13.13 -11.64 1.50
C SER A 128 14.42 -11.78 0.67
N ALA A 129 14.46 -11.18 -0.51
CA ALA A 129 15.64 -11.14 -1.38
C ALA A 129 16.70 -10.13 -0.92
N GLU A 130 16.30 -9.03 -0.28
CA GLU A 130 17.24 -8.07 0.34
C GLU A 130 17.77 -8.61 1.66
N GLN A 131 16.94 -9.29 2.43
CA GLN A 131 17.33 -9.97 3.67
C GLN A 131 18.38 -11.06 3.39
N SER A 132 18.19 -11.88 2.37
CA SER A 132 19.19 -12.89 1.98
C SER A 132 20.49 -12.29 1.46
N ALA A 133 20.44 -11.14 0.79
CA ALA A 133 21.64 -10.40 0.37
C ALA A 133 22.40 -9.78 1.56
N LEU A 134 21.69 -9.32 2.59
CA LEU A 134 22.28 -8.78 3.83
C LEU A 134 22.89 -9.88 4.71
N ASP A 135 22.19 -11.01 4.86
CA ASP A 135 22.68 -12.14 5.65
C ASP A 135 23.93 -12.77 5.01
N SER A 136 23.97 -12.86 3.68
CA SER A 136 25.16 -13.35 2.95
C SER A 136 26.35 -12.40 2.99
N SER A 137 26.12 -11.08 3.03
CA SER A 137 27.20 -10.10 3.16
C SER A 137 27.74 -10.02 4.60
N GLN A 138 26.91 -10.27 5.62
CA GLN A 138 27.38 -10.41 7.02
C GLN A 138 28.20 -11.69 7.23
N ALA A 139 27.82 -12.81 6.62
CA ALA A 139 28.58 -14.07 6.72
C ALA A 139 30.01 -13.96 6.11
N ASN A 140 30.18 -13.14 5.07
CA ASN A 140 31.47 -12.89 4.43
C ASN A 140 32.38 -11.93 5.21
N LEU A 141 31.84 -11.13 6.14
CA LEU A 141 32.61 -10.23 7.00
C LEU A 141 33.17 -10.93 8.25
N THR A 142 32.66 -12.12 8.58
CA THR A 142 33.07 -12.92 9.74
C THR A 142 33.96 -14.11 9.39
N SER A 143 34.40 -14.25 8.13
CA SER A 143 35.32 -15.31 7.66
C SER A 143 36.75 -14.79 7.42
#